data_AF-A0A9C9K1H0-F1
#
_entry.id   AF-A0A9C9K1H0-F1
#
_cell.length_a   1.000
_cell.length_b   1.000
_cell.length_c   1.000
_cell.angle_alpha   90.00
_cell.angle_beta   90.00
_cell.angle_gamma   90.00
#
_symmetry.space_group_name_H-M   'P 1'
#
loop_
_entity.id
_entity.type
_entity.pdbx_description
1 polymer ?
#
loop_
_entity_poly.entity_id
_entity_poly.type
_entity_poly.pdbx_seq_one_letter_code
_entity_poly.pdbx_strand_id
1 'polypeptide(L)'
;MKAKLTAKGIIKALIIGVALGVILKFFALQALYISSGSMKDTLLVGDYVITEKVSYYFTKPHRGDVVVFKMPDEEFGRRFGFFQTLYYRLRGYLVPQPGLYVKRVIGLPG
;
A
#
# COMPACT_ATOMS: atom_id res chain seq x y z
N MET A 1 -12.29 29.20 -27.06
CA MET A 1 -13.06 28.38 -26.10
C MET A 1 -12.57 28.69 -24.68
N LYS A 2 -13.16 29.67 -23.98
CA LYS A 2 -12.75 30.01 -22.60
C LYS A 2 -13.54 29.14 -21.64
N ALA A 3 -12.95 28.05 -21.15
CA ALA A 3 -13.55 27.28 -20.08
C ALA A 3 -13.71 28.19 -18.86
N LYS A 4 -14.96 28.51 -18.49
CA LYS A 4 -15.25 29.23 -17.25
C LYS A 4 -14.89 28.32 -16.09
N LEU A 5 -13.66 28.42 -15.60
CA LEU A 5 -13.17 27.71 -14.44
C LEU A 5 -13.87 28.27 -13.20
N THR A 6 -15.06 27.75 -12.94
CA THR A 6 -15.93 28.21 -11.85
C THR A 6 -15.43 27.58 -10.56
N ALA A 7 -15.39 28.31 -9.45
CA ALA A 7 -14.90 27.80 -8.15
C ALA A 7 -15.57 26.46 -7.76
N LYS A 8 -16.87 26.28 -8.04
CA LYS A 8 -17.59 25.02 -7.86
C LYS A 8 -17.05 23.86 -8.69
N GLY A 9 -16.58 24.12 -9.92
CA GLY A 9 -15.96 23.13 -10.79
C GLY A 9 -14.59 22.70 -10.29
N ILE A 10 -13.79 23.64 -9.78
CA ILE A 10 -12.49 23.35 -9.16
C ILE A 10 -12.68 22.48 -7.91
N ILE A 11 -13.64 22.83 -7.05
CA ILE A 11 -13.94 22.06 -5.83
C ILE A 11 -14.38 20.63 -6.19
N LYS A 12 -15.26 20.46 -7.18
CA LYS A 12 -15.67 19.11 -7.64
C LYS A 12 -14.49 18.30 -8.17
N ALA A 13 -13.65 18.89 -9.02
CA ALA A 13 -12.48 18.21 -9.56
C ALA A 13 -11.48 17.83 -8.45
N LEU A 14 -11.27 18.70 -7.48
CA LEU A 14 -10.41 18.44 -6.32
C LEU A 14 -10.94 17.26 -5.50
N ILE A 15 -12.24 17.24 -5.19
CA ILE A 15 -12.85 16.14 -4.43
C ILE A 15 -12.70 14.81 -5.16
N ILE A 16 -12.99 14.78 -6.46
CA ILE A 16 -12.88 13.55 -7.27
C ILE A 16 -11.42 13.09 -7.34
N GLY A 17 -10.48 14.00 -7.57
CA GLY A 17 -9.05 13.68 -7.62
C GLY A 17 -8.52 13.12 -6.30
N VAL A 18 -8.91 13.73 -5.17
CA VAL A 18 -8.55 13.22 -3.84
C VAL A 18 -9.18 11.87 -3.58
N ALA A 19 -10.46 11.68 -3.88
CA ALA A 19 -11.15 10.41 -3.70
C ALA A 19 -10.49 9.27 -4.50
N LEU A 20 -10.19 9.51 -5.78
CA LEU A 20 -9.47 8.54 -6.63
C LEU A 20 -8.06 8.27 -6.11
N GLY A 21 -7.31 9.30 -5.71
CA GLY A 21 -5.98 9.15 -5.14
C GLY A 21 -5.98 8.30 -3.87
N VAL A 22 -6.98 8.50 -3.00
CA VAL A 22 -7.20 7.68 -1.81
C VAL A 22 -7.48 6.23 -2.21
N ILE A 23 -8.41 5.97 -3.13
CA ILE A 23 -8.73 4.60 -3.55
C ILE A 23 -7.49 3.88 -4.11
N LEU A 24 -6.76 4.52 -5.03
CA LEU A 24 -5.57 3.93 -5.64
C LEU A 24 -4.47 3.65 -4.62
N LYS A 25 -4.20 4.57 -3.70
CA LYS A 25 -3.20 4.37 -2.65
C LYS A 25 -3.63 3.30 -1.65
N PHE A 26 -4.92 3.21 -1.37
CA PHE A 26 -5.45 2.26 -0.40
C PHE A 26 -5.43 0.85 -0.99
N PHE A 27 -5.97 0.66 -2.18
CA PHE A 27 -6.24 -0.67 -2.73
C PHE A 27 -5.18 -1.15 -3.71
N ALA A 28 -4.51 -0.25 -4.45
CA ALA A 28 -3.65 -0.65 -5.54
C ALA A 28 -2.15 -0.61 -5.20
N LEU A 29 -1.64 0.52 -4.73
CA LEU A 29 -0.19 0.77 -4.72
C LEU A 29 0.37 1.04 -3.32
N GLN A 30 1.45 0.35 -2.97
CA GLN A 30 2.24 0.65 -1.77
C GLN A 30 3.72 0.79 -2.13
N ALA A 31 4.32 1.93 -1.74
CA ALA A 31 5.76 2.13 -1.83
C ALA A 31 6.42 1.66 -0.53
N LEU A 32 7.49 0.89 -0.65
CA LEU A 32 8.16 0.19 0.43
C LEU A 32 9.65 0.45 0.37
N TYR A 33 10.22 0.74 1.53
CA TYR A 33 11.66 0.84 1.69
C TYR A 33 12.21 -0.51 2.16
N ILE A 34 13.20 -1.03 1.46
CA ILE A 34 13.83 -2.32 1.81
C ILE A 34 14.89 -2.09 2.88
N SER A 35 14.54 -2.41 4.12
CA SER A 35 15.42 -2.33 5.28
C SER A 35 16.17 -3.63 5.58
N SER A 36 15.86 -4.74 4.89
CA SER A 36 16.44 -6.06 5.16
C SER A 36 17.16 -6.63 3.93
N GLY A 37 18.40 -7.09 4.14
CA GLY A 37 19.23 -7.73 3.13
C GLY A 37 18.89 -9.20 2.83
N SER A 38 17.76 -9.72 3.32
CA SER A 38 17.35 -11.11 3.07
C SER A 38 17.00 -11.37 1.59
N MET A 39 16.85 -10.32 0.77
CA MET A 39 16.61 -10.42 -0.67
C MET A 39 17.75 -9.80 -1.50
N LYS A 40 18.97 -9.70 -0.94
CA LYS A 40 20.14 -9.08 -1.59
C LYS A 40 20.43 -9.60 -3.01
N ASP A 41 20.05 -10.84 -3.31
CA ASP A 41 20.23 -11.45 -4.64
C ASP A 41 19.32 -10.84 -5.73
N THR A 42 18.29 -10.07 -5.36
CA THR A 42 17.34 -9.44 -6.32
C THR A 42 17.05 -7.97 -5.99
N LEU A 43 17.15 -7.56 -4.73
CA LEU A 43 16.79 -6.23 -4.23
C LEU A 43 17.86 -5.76 -3.25
N LEU A 44 18.45 -4.58 -3.49
CA LEU A 44 19.50 -4.03 -2.62
C LEU A 44 18.88 -3.31 -1.41
N VAL A 45 19.62 -3.30 -0.30
CA VAL A 45 19.22 -2.55 0.90
C VAL A 45 19.31 -1.06 0.58
N GLY A 46 18.23 -0.31 0.79
CA GLY A 46 18.14 1.10 0.41
C GLY A 46 17.22 1.37 -0.79
N ASP A 47 16.79 0.33 -1.51
CA ASP A 47 15.90 0.50 -2.65
C ASP A 47 14.44 0.75 -2.23
N TYR A 48 13.75 1.52 -3.07
CA TYR A 48 12.31 1.73 -3.00
C TYR A 48 11.61 0.83 -4.00
N VAL A 49 10.72 -0.04 -3.52
CA VAL A 49 9.88 -0.90 -4.36
C VAL A 49 8.44 -0.44 -4.29
N ILE A 50 7.77 -0.42 -5.43
CA ILE A 50 6.33 -0.19 -5.51
C ILE A 50 5.68 -1.55 -5.72
N THR A 51 4.81 -1.93 -4.79
CA THR A 51 4.06 -3.18 -4.85
C THR A 51 2.61 -2.91 -5.22
N GLU A 52 2.09 -3.80 -6.07
CA GLU A 52 0.72 -3.86 -6.51
C GLU A 52 -0.04 -4.87 -5.61
N LYS A 53 -1.16 -4.45 -5.04
CA LYS A 53 -1.94 -5.26 -4.08
C LYS A 53 -3.19 -5.88 -4.67
N VAL A 54 -3.76 -5.30 -5.74
CA VAL A 54 -5.04 -5.71 -6.32
C VAL A 54 -4.96 -7.14 -6.84
N SER A 55 -3.87 -7.54 -7.50
CA SER A 55 -3.76 -8.88 -8.08
C SER A 55 -3.90 -9.99 -7.04
N TYR A 56 -3.40 -9.78 -5.81
CA TYR A 56 -3.48 -10.77 -4.73
C TYR A 56 -4.86 -10.85 -4.06
N TYR A 57 -5.80 -9.94 -4.36
CA TYR A 57 -7.20 -10.10 -3.95
C TYR A 57 -7.95 -11.09 -4.85
N PHE A 58 -7.51 -11.27 -6.09
CA PHE A 58 -8.17 -12.12 -7.09
C PHE A 58 -7.42 -13.44 -7.34
N THR A 59 -6.10 -13.45 -7.13
CA THR A 59 -5.23 -14.58 -7.44
C THR A 59 -4.46 -15.01 -6.19
N LYS A 60 -4.34 -16.32 -5.97
CA LYS A 60 -3.51 -16.87 -4.89
C LYS A 60 -2.03 -16.73 -5.26
N PRO A 61 -1.14 -16.52 -4.28
CA PRO A 61 0.30 -16.52 -4.54
C PRO A 61 0.75 -17.87 -5.09
N HIS A 62 1.67 -17.84 -6.04
CA HIS A 62 2.31 -19.02 -6.61
C HIS A 62 3.70 -19.21 -6.02
N ARG A 63 4.22 -20.43 -6.12
CA ARG A 63 5.60 -20.72 -5.72
C ARG A 63 6.56 -19.92 -6.59
N GLY A 64 7.50 -19.24 -5.96
CA GLY A 64 8.45 -18.36 -6.63
C GLY A 64 8.06 -16.87 -6.62
N ASP A 65 6.83 -16.52 -6.27
CA ASP A 65 6.38 -15.13 -6.20
C ASP A 65 7.10 -14.37 -5.07
N VAL A 66 7.35 -13.08 -5.30
CA VAL A 66 7.85 -12.17 -4.27
C VAL A 66 6.64 -11.48 -3.65
N VAL A 67 6.38 -11.80 -2.39
CA VAL A 67 5.24 -11.28 -1.63
C VAL A 67 5.71 -10.38 -0.52
N VAL A 68 4.89 -9.37 -0.25
CA VAL A 68 5.07 -8.45 0.87
C VAL A 68 4.03 -8.80 1.90
N PHE A 69 4.46 -9.12 3.12
CA PHE A 69 3.55 -9.37 4.23
C PHE A 69 3.92 -8.51 5.43
N LYS A 70 2.90 -8.15 6.19
CA LYS A 70 3.05 -7.54 7.50
C LYS A 70 3.13 -8.67 8.53
N MET A 71 4.02 -8.56 9.51
CA MET A 71 3.89 -9.43 10.68
C MET A 71 2.51 -9.19 11.33
N PRO A 72 1.86 -10.24 11.84
CA PRO A 72 0.61 -10.08 12.56
C PRO A 72 0.90 -9.34 13.87
N ASP A 73 0.82 -8.03 13.83
CA ASP A 73 0.84 -7.22 15.05
C ASP A 73 -0.51 -7.42 15.74
N GLU A 74 -0.48 -7.97 16.96
CA GLU A 74 -1.66 -8.38 17.73
C GLU A 74 -2.69 -7.25 18.00
N GLU A 75 -2.33 -5.99 17.72
CA GLU A 75 -3.13 -4.80 18.05
C GLU A 75 -4.04 -4.27 16.94
N PHE A 76 -3.87 -4.66 15.67
CA PHE A 76 -4.52 -3.92 14.57
C PHE A 76 -6.04 -4.17 14.43
N GLY A 77 -6.56 -5.27 14.99
CA GLY A 77 -7.88 -5.77 14.61
C GLY A 77 -9.07 -5.41 15.50
N ARG A 78 -8.88 -5.04 16.78
CA ARG A 78 -9.98 -5.22 17.75
C ARG A 78 -10.86 -4.02 18.08
N ARG A 79 -10.58 -2.76 17.66
CA ARG A 79 -11.29 -1.63 18.32
C ARG A 79 -11.51 -0.30 17.60
N PHE A 80 -11.29 -0.14 16.29
CA PHE A 80 -11.25 1.22 15.71
C PHE A 80 -12.20 1.49 14.54
N GLY A 81 -12.87 2.65 14.58
CA GLY A 81 -13.78 3.17 13.56
C GLY A 81 -13.08 3.81 12.34
N PHE A 82 -13.84 4.10 11.28
CA PHE A 82 -13.33 4.51 9.96
C PHE A 82 -12.32 5.68 9.99
N PHE A 83 -12.61 6.75 10.74
CA PHE A 83 -11.72 7.92 10.84
C PHE A 83 -10.37 7.57 11.46
N GLN A 84 -10.36 6.65 12.42
CA GLN A 84 -9.16 6.24 13.11
C GLN A 84 -8.31 5.30 12.24
N THR A 85 -8.95 4.37 11.52
CA THR A 85 -8.29 3.59 10.47
C THR A 85 -7.67 4.49 9.40
N LEU A 86 -8.41 5.51 8.95
CA LEU A 86 -7.92 6.50 7.99
C LEU A 86 -6.72 7.27 8.54
N TYR A 87 -6.78 7.73 9.79
CA TYR A 87 -5.69 8.45 10.46
C TYR A 87 -4.41 7.62 10.59
N TYR A 88 -4.50 6.37 11.06
CA TYR A 88 -3.32 5.51 11.18
C TYR A 88 -2.72 5.14 9.83
N ARG A 89 -3.56 4.97 8.80
CA ARG A 89 -3.10 4.67 7.44
C ARG A 89 -2.47 5.88 6.76
N LEU A 90 -2.99 7.08 7.01
CA LEU A 90 -2.35 8.35 6.62
C LEU A 90 -1.05 8.59 7.40
N ARG A 91 -0.98 8.23 8.69
CA ARG A 91 0.29 8.30 9.45
C ARG A 91 1.36 7.37 8.88
N GLY A 92 0.96 6.20 8.38
CA GLY A 92 1.82 5.29 7.61
C GLY A 92 2.34 5.85 6.28
N TYR A 93 1.88 7.03 5.85
CA TYR A 93 2.43 7.78 4.71
C TYR A 93 3.71 8.55 5.08
N LEU A 94 3.82 8.99 6.34
CA LEU A 94 4.92 9.84 6.82
C LEU A 94 5.99 9.05 7.58
N VAL A 95 5.66 7.85 8.06
CA VAL A 95 6.58 6.98 8.80
C VAL A 95 6.75 5.66 8.03
N PRO A 96 7.97 5.28 7.60
CA PRO A 96 8.20 3.97 7.02
C PRO A 96 7.82 2.91 8.05
N GLN A 97 6.92 1.98 7.69
CA GLN A 97 6.39 0.99 8.62
C GLN A 97 7.49 -0.02 8.99
N PRO A 98 7.94 -0.08 10.26
CA PRO A 98 8.69 -1.24 10.73
C PRO A 98 7.74 -2.45 10.70
N GLY A 99 8.20 -3.59 10.19
CA GLY A 99 7.42 -4.83 10.20
C GLY A 99 6.76 -5.22 8.88
N LEU A 100 7.06 -4.55 7.76
CA LEU A 100 6.82 -5.11 6.43
C LEU A 100 8.03 -5.90 5.95
N TYR A 101 7.79 -7.14 5.56
CA TYR A 101 8.82 -8.05 5.09
C TYR A 101 8.53 -8.45 3.65
N VAL A 102 9.57 -8.37 2.83
CA VAL A 102 9.54 -8.89 1.45
C VAL A 102 10.20 -10.25 1.47
N LYS A 103 9.50 -11.29 0.99
CA LYS A 103 10.03 -12.65 0.90
C LYS A 103 9.55 -13.33 -0.37
N ARG A 104 10.29 -14.36 -0.79
CA ARG A 104 9.88 -15.26 -1.87
C ARG A 104 9.06 -16.43 -1.31
N VAL A 105 7.97 -16.77 -1.99
CA VAL A 105 7.11 -17.92 -1.64
C VAL A 105 7.83 -19.22 -2.04
N ILE A 106 8.13 -20.08 -1.06
CA ILE A 106 8.81 -21.37 -1.30
C ILE A 106 7.87 -22.56 -1.11
N GLY A 107 6.83 -22.43 -0.28
CA GLY A 107 5.81 -23.45 -0.03
C GLY A 107 4.41 -22.84 0.01
N LEU A 108 3.43 -23.58 -0.47
CA LEU A 108 2.01 -23.24 -0.44
C LEU A 108 1.27 -24.26 0.43
N PRO A 109 0.16 -23.87 1.08
CA PRO A 109 -0.65 -24.80 1.87
C PRO A 109 -1.26 -25.86 0.95
N GLY A 110 -0.97 -27.12 1.24
CA GLY A 110 -1.32 -28.32 0.48
C GLY A 110 -0.30 -29.42 0.74
#